data_AF-A0A2L2Y5A6-F1
#
_entry.id   AF-A0A2L2Y5A6-F1
#
_cell.length_a   1.000
_cell.length_b   1.000
_cell.length_c   1.000
_cell.angle_alpha   90.00
_cell.angle_beta   90.00
_cell.angle_gamma   90.00
#
_symmetry.space_group_name_H-M   'P 1'
#
loop_
_entity.id
_entity.type
_entity.pdbx_description
1 polymer ?
#
loop_
_entity_poly.entity_id
_entity_poly.type
_entity_poly.pdbx_seq_one_letter_code
_entity_poly.pdbx_strand_id
1 'polypeptide(L)'
;MVEKTARILLCVVFALTWSYIICKTWQGPTVERPLRVGAFNIQNLGNSKMSNKTVMDIVNKVLLRYDLVLVQEIVTLDETMMEDVLKNLNKLNKVKGSKYVMTISERLGRGNAKEQYAYIYRNDKFKLLGAHSYPDREDDFMRPPYIAHFSTPTLRHISSMIAIGIHTQPKNAANETSSLAQVYDYAAKKFKEKNAILMGDMNAGCANVRISDWNLIDIWRREEFTWLITHDIDTTQSLNCCPYDRIITAGDDMLDAVVDFSAQAYKFRDELGISSELGLAVSDHWPVEVLLKGGTSQPAKVNLKPSLCLTLEDIRQRTFPAQLRSQKTTFGFTIETTETSSELYASSEEGDTLLQNLQKLQAKYPQLISSEILDTLFYKVEHGALSDPSANDDLEKDTYTILIEFSFSDETTTLHYCTATTIN
;
A
#
# COMPACT_ATOMS: atom_id res chain seq x y z
N MET A 1 -54.30 -39.40 8.70
CA MET A 1 -54.24 -38.19 9.54
C MET A 1 -54.04 -38.70 10.96
N VAL A 2 -52.84 -38.91 11.49
CA VAL A 2 -51.86 -37.95 11.99
C VAL A 2 -50.61 -38.79 12.22
N GLU A 3 -49.59 -38.74 11.35
CA GLU A 3 -48.28 -39.36 11.63
C GLU A 3 -47.19 -39.03 10.60
N LYS A 4 -47.54 -38.52 9.42
CA LYS A 4 -46.54 -38.08 8.42
C LYS A 4 -46.18 -36.58 8.46
N THR A 5 -46.83 -35.79 9.31
CA THR A 5 -46.56 -34.35 9.46
C THR A 5 -45.52 -34.02 10.55
N ALA A 6 -45.06 -35.00 11.34
CA ALA A 6 -44.10 -34.76 12.43
C ALA A 6 -42.61 -34.87 12.02
N ARG A 7 -42.29 -35.49 10.87
CA ARG A 7 -40.89 -35.65 10.42
C ARG A 7 -40.38 -34.52 9.52
N ILE A 8 -41.26 -33.73 8.93
CA ILE A 8 -40.87 -32.59 8.09
C ILE A 8 -40.64 -31.33 8.94
N LEU A 9 -41.33 -31.20 10.09
CA LEU A 9 -41.13 -30.06 10.99
C LEU A 9 -39.82 -30.14 11.80
N LEU A 10 -39.26 -31.33 12.01
CA LEU A 10 -38.00 -31.49 12.75
C LEU A 10 -36.75 -31.22 11.88
N CYS A 11 -36.84 -31.41 10.55
CA CYS A 11 -35.72 -31.11 9.64
C CYS A 11 -35.65 -29.62 9.27
N VAL A 12 -36.79 -28.91 9.25
CA VAL A 12 -36.84 -27.47 8.96
C VAL A 12 -36.36 -26.63 10.16
N VAL A 13 -36.53 -27.12 11.40
CA VAL A 13 -36.01 -26.44 12.60
C VAL A 13 -34.51 -26.72 12.82
N PHE A 14 -33.99 -27.87 12.38
CA PHE A 14 -32.54 -28.13 12.37
C PHE A 14 -31.79 -27.38 11.24
N ALA A 15 -32.42 -27.13 10.09
CA ALA A 15 -31.83 -26.34 9.01
C ALA A 15 -31.77 -24.82 9.32
N LEU A 16 -32.63 -24.33 10.20
CA LEU A 16 -32.60 -22.94 10.68
C LEU A 16 -31.72 -22.72 11.93
N THR A 17 -31.22 -23.79 12.55
CA THR A 17 -30.27 -23.70 13.67
C THR A 17 -28.85 -24.12 13.30
N TRP A 18 -28.64 -24.64 12.08
CA TRP A 18 -27.33 -24.89 11.46
C TRP A 18 -26.98 -23.94 10.30
N SER A 19 -27.79 -22.90 10.08
CA SER A 19 -27.38 -21.67 9.38
C SER A 19 -26.91 -20.59 10.36
N TYR A 20 -26.96 -20.89 11.66
CA TYR A 20 -26.06 -20.33 12.68
C TYR A 20 -24.71 -21.06 12.69
N ILE A 21 -24.25 -21.58 11.54
CA ILE A 21 -22.81 -21.61 11.28
C ILE A 21 -22.41 -20.16 11.38
N ILE A 22 -21.77 -19.87 12.50
CA ILE A 22 -21.12 -18.63 12.87
C ILE A 22 -20.60 -17.99 11.59
N CYS A 23 -21.40 -17.11 10.99
CA CYS A 23 -20.89 -16.05 10.17
C CYS A 23 -20.14 -15.21 11.19
N LYS A 24 -18.88 -15.63 11.47
CA LYS A 24 -17.88 -14.76 12.08
C LYS A 24 -17.74 -13.68 11.04
N THR A 25 -18.65 -12.70 11.08
CA THR A 25 -18.54 -11.48 10.33
C THR A 25 -17.16 -10.98 10.65
N TRP A 26 -16.28 -11.09 9.67
CA TRP A 26 -14.89 -10.77 9.86
C TRP A 26 -14.85 -9.26 10.16
N GLN A 27 -14.52 -8.90 11.40
CA GLN A 27 -14.53 -7.51 11.88
C GLN A 27 -13.20 -6.78 11.64
N GLY A 28 -12.26 -7.39 10.90
CA GLY A 28 -11.02 -6.73 10.52
C GLY A 28 -11.23 -5.72 9.38
N PRO A 29 -10.36 -4.73 9.22
CA PRO A 29 -10.39 -3.85 8.07
C PRO A 29 -9.87 -4.59 6.82
N THR A 30 -10.65 -4.63 5.74
CA THR A 30 -10.31 -5.32 4.48
C THR A 30 -9.11 -4.69 3.78
N VAL A 31 -8.97 -3.37 3.92
CA VAL A 31 -7.84 -2.57 3.45
C VAL A 31 -7.07 -2.08 4.67
N GLU A 32 -5.75 -2.21 4.65
CA GLU A 32 -4.91 -1.61 5.67
C GLU A 32 -5.13 -0.09 5.71
N ARG A 33 -5.17 0.49 6.91
CA ARG A 33 -5.22 1.95 7.02
C ARG A 33 -3.98 2.59 6.37
N PRO A 34 -4.02 3.86 5.98
CA PRO A 34 -2.80 4.54 5.57
C PRO A 34 -1.71 4.49 6.65
N LEU A 35 -0.46 4.29 6.22
CA LEU A 35 0.73 4.23 7.07
C LEU A 35 1.33 5.63 7.19
N ARG A 36 1.61 6.08 8.41
CA ARG A 36 2.24 7.38 8.64
C ARG A 36 3.75 7.23 8.65
N VAL A 37 4.42 7.91 7.72
CA VAL A 37 5.88 7.95 7.60
C VAL A 37 6.36 9.38 7.79
N GLY A 38 7.51 9.58 8.42
CA GLY A 38 8.03 10.93 8.63
C GLY A 38 9.47 11.02 9.09
N ALA A 39 9.93 12.25 9.29
CA ALA A 39 11.22 12.56 9.87
C ALA A 39 11.09 13.63 10.95
N PHE A 40 11.91 13.54 11.99
CA PHE A 40 11.94 14.47 13.09
C PHE A 40 13.38 14.76 13.52
N ASN A 41 13.85 15.97 13.25
CA ASN A 41 15.00 16.54 13.94
C ASN A 41 14.58 16.87 15.38
N ILE A 42 15.11 16.12 16.35
CA ILE A 42 14.91 16.41 17.78
C ILE A 42 16.18 17.07 18.28
N GLN A 43 16.17 18.41 18.26
CA GLN A 43 17.34 19.24 18.53
C GLN A 43 18.18 18.72 19.71
N ASN A 44 19.46 18.45 19.47
CA ASN A 44 20.42 18.04 20.49
C ASN A 44 19.87 16.93 21.42
N LEU A 45 19.42 15.81 20.85
CA LEU A 45 18.90 14.66 21.59
C LEU A 45 20.05 13.91 22.31
N GLY A 46 20.54 14.53 23.38
CA GLY A 46 21.59 14.02 24.26
C GLY A 46 21.10 13.78 25.69
N ASN A 47 22.03 13.39 26.57
CA ASN A 47 21.74 12.93 27.93
C ASN A 47 20.86 13.88 28.74
N SER A 48 21.11 15.19 28.66
CA SER A 48 20.34 16.20 29.40
C SER A 48 18.87 16.23 28.96
N LYS A 49 18.62 16.21 27.64
CA LYS A 49 17.26 16.19 27.08
C LYS A 49 16.57 14.87 27.36
N MET A 50 17.26 13.75 27.13
CA MET A 50 16.73 12.40 27.35
C MET A 50 16.44 12.09 28.82
N SER A 51 17.11 12.76 29.77
CA SER A 51 16.82 12.63 31.20
C SER A 51 15.64 13.50 31.66
N ASN A 52 15.18 14.45 30.84
CA ASN A 52 14.02 15.27 31.15
C ASN A 52 12.73 14.51 30.82
N LYS A 53 12.09 13.97 31.87
CA LYS A 53 10.87 13.17 31.74
C LYS A 53 9.74 13.91 31.02
N THR A 54 9.51 15.18 31.30
CA THR A 54 8.43 15.95 30.67
C THR A 54 8.65 16.11 29.17
N VAL A 55 9.89 16.40 28.75
CA VAL A 55 10.27 16.48 27.34
C VAL A 55 10.13 15.12 26.67
N MET A 56 10.65 14.05 27.30
CA MET A 56 10.60 12.71 26.72
C MET A 56 9.18 12.13 26.68
N ASP A 57 8.29 12.50 27.60
CA ASP A 57 6.87 12.15 27.52
C ASP A 57 6.20 12.77 26.27
N ILE A 58 6.61 13.98 25.87
CA ILE A 58 6.14 14.60 24.62
C ILE A 58 6.77 13.92 23.41
N VAL A 59 8.09 13.71 23.40
CA VAL A 59 8.79 12.98 22.32
C VAL A 59 8.13 11.63 22.08
N ASN A 60 7.86 10.85 23.14
CA ASN A 60 7.20 9.56 23.02
C ASN A 60 5.79 9.69 22.41
N LYS A 61 4.99 10.69 22.81
CA LYS A 61 3.67 10.94 22.23
C LYS A 61 3.75 11.26 20.73
N VAL A 62 4.74 12.04 20.32
CA VAL A 62 4.98 12.35 18.91
C VAL A 62 5.38 11.09 18.15
N LEU A 63 6.40 10.36 18.62
CA LEU A 63 6.91 9.15 17.96
C LEU A 63 5.85 8.04 17.85
N LEU A 64 4.95 7.89 18.83
CA LEU A 64 3.87 6.90 18.81
C LEU A 64 2.86 7.06 17.65
N ARG A 65 2.87 8.19 16.94
CA ARG A 65 1.99 8.45 15.79
C ARG A 65 2.43 7.74 14.51
N TYR A 66 3.72 7.40 14.42
CA TYR A 66 4.36 6.97 13.18
C TYR A 66 4.42 5.45 13.04
N ASP A 67 4.23 4.96 11.83
CA ASP A 67 4.53 3.57 11.48
C ASP A 67 6.00 3.39 11.12
N LEU A 68 6.65 4.44 10.59
CA LEU A 68 8.08 4.57 10.36
C LEU A 68 8.48 6.05 10.56
N VAL A 69 9.51 6.32 11.37
CA VAL A 69 10.02 7.67 11.57
C VAL A 69 11.55 7.67 11.60
N LEU A 70 12.14 8.64 10.90
CA LEU A 70 13.55 8.99 11.04
C LEU A 70 13.71 9.99 12.19
N VAL A 71 14.57 9.67 13.15
CA VAL A 71 14.99 10.57 14.23
C VAL A 71 16.42 11.02 13.98
N GLN A 72 16.66 12.32 14.13
CA GLN A 72 17.94 12.98 13.84
C GLN A 72 18.46 13.73 15.08
N GLU A 73 19.70 14.23 14.99
CA GLU A 73 20.41 14.92 16.09
C GLU A 73 20.57 14.09 17.38
N ILE A 74 20.72 12.77 17.23
CA ILE A 74 21.05 11.89 18.36
C ILE A 74 22.52 12.09 18.69
N VAL A 75 22.81 12.81 19.78
CA VAL A 75 24.19 13.14 20.17
C VAL A 75 24.68 12.39 21.40
N THR A 76 23.79 11.73 22.15
CA THR A 76 24.16 10.92 23.34
C THR A 76 25.27 9.92 23.02
N LEU A 77 26.26 9.80 23.91
CA LEU A 77 27.28 8.75 23.83
C LEU A 77 26.87 7.47 24.58
N ASP A 78 25.77 7.56 25.33
CA ASP A 78 25.19 6.42 26.04
C ASP A 78 24.20 5.70 25.11
N GLU A 79 24.66 4.59 24.55
CA GLU A 79 23.90 3.75 23.62
C GLU A 79 22.60 3.21 24.22
N THR A 80 22.51 3.11 25.56
CA THR A 80 21.33 2.58 26.25
C THR A 80 20.14 3.53 26.22
N MET A 81 20.36 4.84 26.03
CA MET A 81 19.27 5.82 26.11
C MET A 81 18.26 5.68 24.97
N MET A 82 18.72 5.37 23.75
CA MET A 82 17.80 5.11 22.62
C MET A 82 17.06 3.78 22.78
N GLU A 83 17.68 2.77 23.41
CA GLU A 83 16.97 1.55 23.78
C GLU A 83 15.86 1.82 24.80
N ASP A 84 16.10 2.72 25.75
CA ASP A 84 15.10 3.10 26.75
C ASP A 84 13.94 3.89 26.13
N VAL A 85 14.20 4.74 25.12
CA VAL A 85 13.14 5.31 24.28
C VAL A 85 12.31 4.19 23.63
N LEU A 86 12.96 3.22 22.99
CA LEU A 86 12.27 2.10 22.35
C LEU A 86 11.45 1.25 23.34
N LYS A 87 11.98 0.98 24.54
CA LYS A 87 11.27 0.28 25.62
C LYS A 87 10.04 1.07 26.06
N ASN A 88 10.16 2.39 26.21
CA ASN A 88 9.04 3.25 26.59
C ASN A 88 7.96 3.29 25.51
N LEU A 89 8.33 3.41 24.23
CA LEU A 89 7.38 3.32 23.12
C LEU A 89 6.64 1.99 23.13
N ASN A 90 7.34 0.87 23.33
CA ASN A 90 6.73 -0.46 23.41
C ASN A 90 5.85 -0.66 24.64
N LYS A 91 6.14 0.01 25.76
CA LYS A 91 5.29 0.02 26.95
C LYS A 91 4.00 0.82 26.72
N LEU A 92 4.09 1.93 25.98
CA LEU A 92 2.97 2.81 25.69
C LEU A 92 2.12 2.31 24.50
N ASN A 93 2.70 1.49 23.61
CA ASN A 93 1.99 0.93 22.48
C ASN A 93 0.90 -0.05 22.94
N LYS A 94 -0.35 0.29 22.65
CA LYS A 94 -1.53 -0.52 23.02
C LYS A 94 -1.94 -1.52 21.95
N VAL A 95 -1.29 -1.53 20.79
CA VAL A 95 -1.66 -2.39 19.66
C VAL A 95 -1.13 -3.81 19.89
N LYS A 96 -2.04 -4.75 20.11
CA LYS A 96 -1.70 -6.16 20.35
C LYS A 96 -0.94 -6.76 19.15
N GLY A 97 0.19 -7.41 19.43
CA GLY A 97 1.02 -8.07 18.41
C GLY A 97 1.95 -7.13 17.62
N SER A 98 1.80 -5.82 17.79
CA SER A 98 2.68 -4.81 17.18
C SER A 98 3.70 -4.31 18.20
N LYS A 99 4.95 -4.14 17.76
CA LYS A 99 6.03 -3.53 18.53
C LYS A 99 6.81 -2.56 17.66
N TYR A 100 7.30 -1.50 18.29
CA TYR A 100 8.33 -0.66 17.71
C TYR A 100 9.68 -1.39 17.76
N VAL A 101 10.42 -1.28 16.67
CA VAL A 101 11.79 -1.75 16.48
C VAL A 101 12.61 -0.56 16.01
N MET A 102 13.92 -0.59 16.24
CA MET A 102 14.84 0.47 15.88
C MET A 102 16.04 -0.08 15.13
N THR A 103 16.51 0.69 14.15
CA THR A 103 17.89 0.59 13.63
C THR A 103 18.54 1.95 13.74
N ILE A 104 19.80 1.99 14.20
CA ILE A 104 20.55 3.22 14.47
C ILE A 104 21.88 3.17 13.73
N SER A 105 22.28 4.29 13.13
CA SER A 105 23.56 4.41 12.43
C SER A 105 24.73 4.47 13.43
N GLU A 106 25.95 4.30 12.93
CA GLU A 106 27.14 4.78 13.63
C GLU A 106 27.13 6.31 13.81
N ARG A 107 28.07 6.83 14.62
CA ARG A 107 28.25 8.26 14.81
C ARG A 107 28.91 8.92 13.59
N LEU A 108 28.13 9.74 12.90
CA LEU A 108 28.50 10.44 11.68
C LEU A 108 28.76 11.92 11.98
N GLY A 109 29.69 12.54 11.25
CA GLY A 109 30.09 13.93 11.49
C GLY A 109 31.59 14.12 11.64
N ARG A 110 32.03 15.37 11.46
CA ARG A 110 33.43 15.76 11.55
C ARG A 110 33.78 16.32 12.93
N GLY A 111 34.97 15.98 13.42
CA GLY A 111 35.45 16.44 14.72
C GLY A 111 34.53 16.02 15.86
N ASN A 112 34.11 16.99 16.69
CA ASN A 112 33.23 16.77 17.84
C ASN A 112 31.74 16.90 17.50
N ALA A 113 31.39 17.40 16.31
CA ALA A 113 30.02 17.55 15.85
C ALA A 113 29.54 16.23 15.23
N LYS A 114 29.36 15.20 16.06
CA LYS A 114 28.88 13.89 15.63
C LYS A 114 27.48 13.59 16.12
N GLU A 115 26.67 13.04 15.24
CA GLU A 115 25.27 12.66 15.46
C GLU A 115 25.01 11.25 14.93
N GLN A 116 23.86 10.68 15.28
CA GLN A 116 23.35 9.43 14.71
C GLN A 116 21.95 9.66 14.13
N TYR A 117 21.62 8.79 13.18
CA TYR A 117 20.26 8.63 12.66
C TYR A 117 19.64 7.38 13.26
N ALA A 118 18.35 7.42 13.60
CA ALA A 118 17.61 6.23 13.95
C ALA A 118 16.32 6.13 13.13
N TYR A 119 16.07 4.97 12.54
CA TYR A 119 14.73 4.61 12.08
C TYR A 119 14.02 3.84 13.19
N ILE A 120 12.88 4.36 13.64
CA ILE A 120 11.97 3.69 14.57
C ILE A 120 10.71 3.31 13.78
N TYR A 121 10.33 2.04 13.80
CA TYR A 121 9.26 1.52 12.95
C TYR A 121 8.49 0.38 13.60
N ARG A 122 7.26 0.17 13.14
CA ARG A 122 6.39 -0.90 13.59
C ARG A 122 6.67 -2.20 12.85
N ASN A 123 6.94 -3.27 13.60
CA ASN A 123 7.30 -4.58 13.04
C ASN A 123 6.15 -5.30 12.30
N ASP A 124 4.91 -4.89 12.54
CA ASP A 124 3.73 -5.38 11.82
C ASP A 124 3.52 -4.66 10.48
N LYS A 125 4.29 -3.59 10.20
CA LYS A 125 4.18 -2.76 8.99
C LYS A 125 5.44 -2.81 8.13
N PHE A 126 6.60 -2.78 8.78
CA PHE A 126 7.91 -2.75 8.13
C PHE A 126 8.81 -3.85 8.69
N LYS A 127 9.56 -4.51 7.80
CA LYS A 127 10.65 -5.43 8.17
C LYS A 127 11.95 -4.94 7.54
N LEU A 128 12.94 -4.65 8.37
CA LEU A 128 14.26 -4.25 7.89
C LEU A 128 14.94 -5.42 7.18
N LEU A 129 15.37 -5.18 5.93
CA LEU A 129 16.14 -6.12 5.12
C LEU A 129 17.64 -5.82 5.22
N GLY A 130 18.01 -4.55 5.38
CA GLY A 130 19.37 -4.11 5.67
C GLY A 130 19.45 -2.60 5.82
N ALA A 131 20.45 -2.11 6.56
CA ALA A 131 20.73 -0.69 6.70
C ALA A 131 22.24 -0.43 6.74
N HIS A 132 22.65 0.73 6.23
CA HIS A 132 24.03 1.20 6.27
C HIS A 132 24.10 2.69 5.91
N SER A 133 25.14 3.38 6.36
CA SER A 133 25.43 4.73 5.87
C SER A 133 26.01 4.69 4.47
N TYR A 134 25.76 5.75 3.72
CA TYR A 134 26.37 5.95 2.42
C TYR A 134 27.90 5.99 2.55
N PRO A 135 28.66 5.26 1.70
CA PRO A 135 30.11 5.19 1.84
C PRO A 135 30.87 6.52 1.71
N ASP A 136 30.26 7.53 1.08
CA ASP A 136 30.74 8.92 0.94
C ASP A 136 32.24 9.07 0.63
N ARG A 137 32.67 8.52 -0.51
CA ARG A 137 34.10 8.51 -0.88
C ARG A 137 34.65 9.88 -1.27
N GLU A 138 33.79 10.73 -1.82
CA GLU A 138 34.13 12.08 -2.27
C GLU A 138 33.97 13.12 -1.13
N ASP A 139 33.56 12.69 0.06
CA ASP A 139 33.44 13.52 1.27
C ASP A 139 32.43 14.69 1.07
N ASP A 140 31.35 14.39 0.36
CA ASP A 140 30.29 15.34 -0.04
C ASP A 140 29.44 15.77 1.17
N PHE A 141 29.33 14.91 2.19
CA PHE A 141 28.40 15.11 3.30
C PHE A 141 29.13 15.44 4.60
N MET A 142 28.54 16.32 5.42
CA MET A 142 28.96 16.45 6.82
C MET A 142 28.61 15.18 7.60
N ARG A 143 27.42 14.64 7.35
CA ARG A 143 26.91 13.40 7.92
C ARG A 143 26.37 12.55 6.76
N PRO A 144 27.11 11.53 6.31
CA PRO A 144 26.68 10.65 5.22
C PRO A 144 25.25 10.12 5.43
N PRO A 145 24.38 10.10 4.40
CA PRO A 145 23.00 9.65 4.55
C PRO A 145 22.88 8.22 5.10
N TYR A 146 21.91 7.98 5.97
CA TYR A 146 21.61 6.65 6.49
C TYR A 146 20.54 5.97 5.64
N ILE A 147 20.89 4.83 5.02
CA ILE A 147 20.05 4.15 4.05
C ILE A 147 19.52 2.85 4.67
N ALA A 148 18.20 2.66 4.66
CA ALA A 148 17.54 1.44 5.10
C ALA A 148 16.64 0.87 3.99
N HIS A 149 16.69 -0.45 3.78
CA HIS A 149 15.80 -1.17 2.87
C HIS A 149 14.77 -1.94 3.69
N PHE A 150 13.49 -1.67 3.45
CA PHE A 150 12.38 -2.28 4.17
C PHE A 150 11.52 -3.13 3.24
N SER A 151 11.08 -4.29 3.72
CA SER A 151 9.91 -4.97 3.18
C SER A 151 8.64 -4.35 3.79
N THR A 152 7.62 -4.15 2.95
CA THR A 152 6.40 -3.38 3.24
C THR A 152 5.13 -4.16 2.87
N PRO A 153 4.83 -5.30 3.54
CA PRO A 153 3.73 -6.19 3.15
C PRO A 153 2.33 -5.55 3.26
N THR A 154 2.24 -4.37 3.88
CA THR A 154 0.98 -3.67 4.13
C THR A 154 0.81 -2.42 3.27
N LEU A 155 1.78 -2.04 2.43
CA LEU A 155 1.62 -0.95 1.47
C LEU A 155 0.96 -1.46 0.19
N ARG A 156 0.25 -0.57 -0.49
CA ARG A 156 -0.39 -0.88 -1.78
C ARG A 156 0.67 -0.88 -2.90
N HIS A 157 0.70 -1.96 -3.70
CA HIS A 157 1.60 -2.16 -4.86
C HIS A 157 3.12 -2.09 -4.59
N ILE A 158 3.55 -1.91 -3.34
CA ILE A 158 4.96 -1.80 -2.96
C ILE A 158 5.31 -2.93 -1.99
N SER A 159 6.08 -3.92 -2.46
CA SER A 159 6.56 -5.04 -1.62
C SER A 159 7.80 -4.69 -0.80
N SER A 160 8.61 -3.73 -1.28
CA SER A 160 9.76 -3.20 -0.59
C SER A 160 10.02 -1.74 -0.95
N MET A 161 10.68 -0.99 -0.08
CA MET A 161 11.05 0.41 -0.34
C MET A 161 12.38 0.77 0.33
N ILE A 162 13.07 1.76 -0.22
CA ILE A 162 14.29 2.34 0.33
C ILE A 162 13.91 3.59 1.14
N ALA A 163 14.41 3.72 2.36
CA ALA A 163 14.38 4.96 3.13
C ALA A 163 15.80 5.56 3.20
N ILE A 164 15.95 6.83 2.84
CA ILE A 164 17.23 7.57 2.89
C ILE A 164 17.06 8.74 3.85
N GLY A 165 17.83 8.74 4.93
CA GLY A 165 17.79 9.74 5.98
C GLY A 165 18.96 10.69 5.90
N ILE A 166 18.71 11.99 5.99
CA ILE A 166 19.76 13.01 5.85
C ILE A 166 19.52 14.22 6.75
N HIS A 167 20.59 14.70 7.38
CA HIS A 167 20.64 15.98 8.08
C HIS A 167 21.83 16.77 7.53
N THR A 168 21.58 17.73 6.65
CA THR A 168 22.63 18.45 5.91
C THR A 168 23.30 19.52 6.79
N GLN A 169 24.51 19.96 6.44
CA GLN A 169 25.08 21.15 7.06
C GLN A 169 24.42 22.42 6.50
N PRO A 170 23.91 23.36 7.34
CA PRO A 170 23.23 24.57 6.86
C PRO A 170 24.04 25.38 5.82
N LYS A 171 25.36 25.50 6.02
CA LYS A 171 26.27 26.25 5.13
C LYS A 171 26.56 25.54 3.80
N ASN A 172 26.23 24.26 3.67
CA ASN A 172 26.46 23.44 2.49
C ASN A 172 25.18 22.74 2.00
N ALA A 173 24.01 23.22 2.45
CA ALA A 173 22.73 22.54 2.29
C ALA A 173 22.40 22.27 0.81
N ALA A 174 22.66 23.22 -0.09
CA ALA A 174 22.39 23.05 -1.52
C ALA A 174 23.21 21.91 -2.14
N ASN A 175 24.51 21.83 -1.83
CA ASN A 175 25.40 20.80 -2.38
C ASN A 175 25.07 19.42 -1.81
N GLU A 176 24.94 19.30 -0.48
CA GLU A 176 24.57 18.02 0.15
C GLU A 176 23.21 17.52 -0.35
N THR A 177 22.22 18.42 -0.48
CA THR A 177 20.91 18.08 -1.05
C THR A 177 21.05 17.62 -2.50
N SER A 178 21.88 18.28 -3.31
CA SER A 178 22.14 17.85 -4.70
C SER A 178 22.73 16.44 -4.76
N SER A 179 23.71 16.13 -3.91
CA SER A 179 24.38 14.82 -3.87
C SER A 179 23.45 13.66 -3.47
N LEU A 180 22.27 13.91 -2.89
CA LEU A 180 21.26 12.87 -2.61
C LEU A 180 20.80 12.12 -3.87
N ALA A 181 20.88 12.75 -5.05
CA ALA A 181 20.58 12.10 -6.32
C ALA A 181 21.48 10.87 -6.55
N GLN A 182 22.78 10.99 -6.24
CA GLN A 182 23.75 9.89 -6.37
C GLN A 182 23.57 8.82 -5.28
N VAL A 183 23.09 9.23 -4.09
CA VAL A 183 22.78 8.34 -2.97
C VAL A 183 21.58 7.45 -3.34
N TYR A 184 20.55 8.03 -3.95
CA TYR A 184 19.43 7.29 -4.52
C TYR A 184 19.91 6.29 -5.57
N ASP A 185 20.70 6.74 -6.57
CA ASP A 185 21.17 5.87 -7.65
C ASP A 185 21.98 4.67 -7.10
N TYR A 186 22.83 4.92 -6.11
CA TYR A 186 23.57 3.88 -5.41
C TYR A 186 22.64 2.89 -4.69
N ALA A 187 21.67 3.39 -3.91
CA ALA A 187 20.76 2.55 -3.15
C ALA A 187 19.85 1.72 -4.07
N ALA A 188 19.30 2.36 -5.11
CA ALA A 188 18.41 1.73 -6.07
C ALA A 188 19.13 0.60 -6.83
N LYS A 189 20.38 0.84 -7.24
CA LYS A 189 21.21 -0.20 -7.85
C LYS A 189 21.56 -1.33 -6.88
N LYS A 190 21.91 -0.99 -5.64
CA LYS A 190 22.32 -1.97 -4.62
C LYS A 190 21.19 -2.91 -4.24
N PHE A 191 19.99 -2.38 -4.03
CA PHE A 191 18.84 -3.14 -3.57
C PHE A 191 17.95 -3.66 -4.71
N LYS A 192 18.21 -3.23 -5.96
CA LYS A 192 17.35 -3.51 -7.13
C LYS A 192 15.90 -3.07 -6.87
N GLU A 193 15.75 -1.91 -6.23
CA GLU A 193 14.47 -1.33 -5.83
C GLU A 193 14.46 0.14 -6.27
N LYS A 194 13.39 0.61 -6.90
CA LYS A 194 13.27 2.00 -7.36
C LYS A 194 12.44 2.86 -6.41
N ASN A 195 11.53 2.23 -5.67
CA ASN A 195 10.63 2.88 -4.73
C ASN A 195 11.40 3.37 -3.51
N ALA A 196 11.51 4.69 -3.36
CA ALA A 196 12.27 5.29 -2.29
C ALA A 196 11.59 6.51 -1.68
N ILE A 197 11.82 6.70 -0.38
CA ILE A 197 11.50 7.92 0.35
C ILE A 197 12.81 8.50 0.93
N LEU A 198 13.09 9.76 0.60
CA LEU A 198 14.20 10.52 1.15
C LEU A 198 13.64 11.57 2.10
N MET A 199 14.15 11.65 3.32
CA MET A 199 13.57 12.53 4.33
C MET A 199 14.58 13.00 5.38
N GLY A 200 14.27 14.15 5.99
CA GLY A 200 15.04 14.73 7.08
C GLY A 200 15.21 16.24 6.97
N ASP A 201 15.96 16.81 7.90
CA ASP A 201 16.38 18.21 7.88
C ASP A 201 17.42 18.46 6.78
N MET A 202 16.94 18.89 5.62
CA MET A 202 17.80 19.22 4.48
C MET A 202 18.32 20.66 4.55
N ASN A 203 17.94 21.45 5.55
CA ASN A 203 18.16 22.89 5.59
C ASN A 203 17.75 23.58 4.26
N ALA A 204 16.79 23.00 3.55
CA ALA A 204 16.55 23.30 2.14
C ALA A 204 15.64 24.51 1.93
N GLY A 205 16.06 25.68 2.40
CA GLY A 205 15.30 26.93 2.22
C GLY A 205 15.93 28.12 2.91
N CYS A 206 15.21 29.26 2.90
CA CYS A 206 15.61 30.49 3.57
C CYS A 206 17.06 30.91 3.24
N ALA A 207 17.87 31.17 4.26
CA ALA A 207 19.25 31.64 4.09
C ALA A 207 20.21 30.54 3.61
N ASN A 208 19.84 29.27 3.75
CA ASN A 208 20.69 28.12 3.50
C ASN A 208 20.65 27.65 2.04
N VAL A 209 19.51 27.83 1.36
CA VAL A 209 19.34 27.56 -0.08
C VAL A 209 18.60 28.72 -0.74
N ARG A 210 19.29 29.47 -1.60
CA ARG A 210 18.72 30.63 -2.29
C ARG A 210 17.86 30.19 -3.47
N ILE A 211 16.95 31.06 -3.91
CA ILE A 211 16.09 30.81 -5.09
C ILE A 211 16.91 30.41 -6.33
N SER A 212 18.08 31.04 -6.52
CA SER A 212 18.99 30.74 -7.64
C SER A 212 19.61 29.34 -7.57
N ASP A 213 19.75 28.77 -6.38
CA ASP A 213 20.51 27.54 -6.16
C ASP A 213 19.68 26.31 -6.56
N TRP A 214 18.35 26.39 -6.53
CA TRP A 214 17.45 25.29 -6.88
C TRP A 214 17.67 24.75 -8.30
N ASN A 215 18.01 25.63 -9.25
CA ASN A 215 18.33 25.23 -10.62
C ASN A 215 19.68 24.50 -10.76
N LEU A 216 20.42 24.33 -9.66
CA LEU A 216 21.69 23.58 -9.60
C LEU A 216 21.56 22.30 -8.77
N ILE A 217 20.46 22.10 -8.05
CA ILE A 217 20.24 20.93 -7.19
C ILE A 217 19.73 19.76 -8.06
N ASP A 218 20.51 18.69 -8.18
CA ASP A 218 20.23 17.57 -9.09
C ASP A 218 18.92 16.87 -8.75
N ILE A 219 18.67 16.58 -7.47
CA ILE A 219 17.42 15.95 -7.01
C ILE A 219 16.19 16.86 -7.18
N TRP A 220 16.37 18.15 -7.45
CA TRP A 220 15.28 19.07 -7.80
C TRP A 220 14.98 19.06 -9.31
N ARG A 221 16.00 18.85 -10.15
CA ARG A 221 15.87 18.88 -11.61
C ARG A 221 15.44 17.55 -12.24
N ARG A 222 15.63 16.45 -11.52
CA ARG A 222 15.36 15.09 -11.97
C ARG A 222 13.87 14.77 -11.78
N GLU A 223 13.18 14.44 -12.87
CA GLU A 223 11.71 14.26 -12.92
C GLU A 223 11.21 13.06 -12.11
N GLU A 224 12.07 12.08 -11.86
CA GLU A 224 11.73 10.93 -11.03
C GLU A 224 11.55 11.26 -9.54
N PHE A 225 11.93 12.46 -9.09
CA PHE A 225 11.78 12.89 -7.71
C PHE A 225 10.60 13.83 -7.54
N THR A 226 9.72 13.51 -6.58
CA THR A 226 8.61 14.38 -6.19
C THR A 226 8.83 14.91 -4.78
N TRP A 227 8.86 16.23 -4.64
CA TRP A 227 8.99 16.91 -3.35
C TRP A 227 7.62 17.07 -2.70
N LEU A 228 7.36 16.31 -1.64
CA LEU A 228 6.07 16.30 -0.95
C LEU A 228 5.94 17.42 0.07
N ILE A 229 7.04 17.77 0.74
CA ILE A 229 7.11 18.98 1.57
C ILE A 229 7.66 20.11 0.70
N THR A 230 6.77 20.99 0.27
CA THR A 230 7.03 22.10 -0.66
C THR A 230 7.52 23.35 0.08
N HIS A 231 7.92 24.39 -0.67
CA HIS A 231 8.53 25.60 -0.10
C HIS A 231 7.62 26.42 0.82
N ASP A 232 6.31 26.21 0.76
CA ASP A 232 5.28 26.90 1.52
C ASP A 232 4.98 26.26 2.88
N ILE A 233 5.58 25.11 3.19
CA ILE A 233 5.39 24.43 4.47
C ILE A 233 6.48 24.86 5.46
N ASP A 234 6.07 25.58 6.51
CA ASP A 234 6.98 25.93 7.61
C ASP A 234 7.24 24.70 8.51
N THR A 235 8.51 24.31 8.60
CA THR A 235 8.97 23.16 9.39
C THR A 235 9.72 23.57 10.65
N THR A 236 9.76 24.86 11.00
CA THR A 236 10.45 25.37 12.19
C THR A 236 9.49 25.93 13.22
N GLN A 237 9.88 25.89 14.50
CA GLN A 237 9.17 26.58 15.59
C GLN A 237 9.64 28.02 15.78
N SER A 238 10.55 28.49 14.94
CA SER A 238 11.12 29.83 15.03
C SER A 238 10.14 30.89 14.50
N LEU A 239 10.43 32.17 14.75
CA LEU A 239 9.64 33.27 14.16
C LEU A 239 9.80 33.35 12.64
N ASN A 240 10.90 32.81 12.09
CA ASN A 240 11.16 32.80 10.67
C ASN A 240 10.64 31.48 10.08
N CYS A 241 9.59 31.55 9.28
CA CYS A 241 9.02 30.37 8.63
C CYS A 241 9.97 29.82 7.56
N CYS A 242 10.45 28.59 7.72
CA CYS A 242 11.44 27.98 6.83
C CYS A 242 11.10 26.51 6.51
N PRO A 243 11.17 26.09 5.23
CA PRO A 243 10.92 24.72 4.80
C PRO A 243 12.22 23.90 4.84
N TYR A 244 12.82 23.73 6.01
CA TYR A 244 14.11 23.05 6.15
C TYR A 244 13.99 21.53 6.01
N ASP A 245 13.00 20.96 6.67
CA ASP A 245 12.73 19.53 6.69
C ASP A 245 11.92 19.12 5.47
N ARG A 246 12.31 18.02 4.83
CA ARG A 246 11.75 17.63 3.54
C ARG A 246 11.40 16.15 3.51
N ILE A 247 10.41 15.83 2.68
CA ILE A 247 10.10 14.46 2.24
C ILE A 247 10.05 14.49 0.73
N ILE A 248 10.81 13.59 0.09
CA ILE A 248 10.92 13.42 -1.35
C ILE A 248 10.65 11.94 -1.66
N THR A 249 9.87 11.64 -2.69
CA THR A 249 9.66 10.27 -3.18
C THR A 249 10.33 10.06 -4.52
N ALA A 250 10.70 8.81 -4.81
CA ALA A 250 11.15 8.35 -6.12
C ALA A 250 10.51 6.99 -6.48
N GLY A 251 10.21 6.79 -7.75
CA GLY A 251 9.51 5.62 -8.27
C GLY A 251 7.99 5.81 -8.37
N ASP A 252 7.40 5.34 -9.47
CA ASP A 252 5.99 5.57 -9.80
C ASP A 252 5.06 4.94 -8.75
N ASP A 253 5.31 3.69 -8.33
CA ASP A 253 4.49 3.04 -7.29
C ASP A 253 4.58 3.79 -5.95
N MET A 254 5.77 4.29 -5.60
CA MET A 254 6.00 5.09 -4.39
C MET A 254 5.22 6.40 -4.41
N LEU A 255 5.19 7.09 -5.56
CA LEU A 255 4.39 8.29 -5.74
C LEU A 255 2.89 7.97 -5.67
N ASP A 256 2.45 6.91 -6.36
CA ASP A 256 1.06 6.45 -6.35
C ASP A 256 0.59 6.01 -4.96
N ALA A 257 1.50 5.53 -4.12
CA ALA A 257 1.21 5.19 -2.74
C ALA A 257 1.01 6.42 -1.85
N VAL A 258 1.41 7.63 -2.24
CA VAL A 258 1.14 8.83 -1.43
C VAL A 258 -0.36 9.09 -1.36
N VAL A 259 -0.87 9.34 -0.16
CA VAL A 259 -2.23 9.87 0.02
C VAL A 259 -2.20 11.36 -0.28
N ASP A 260 -3.00 11.78 -1.25
CA ASP A 260 -3.09 13.17 -1.68
C ASP A 260 -3.31 14.12 -0.50
N PHE A 261 -2.59 15.25 -0.52
CA PHE A 261 -2.65 16.31 0.51
C PHE A 261 -2.32 15.86 1.94
N SER A 262 -1.71 14.68 2.13
CA SER A 262 -1.33 14.19 3.47
C SER A 262 0.04 14.67 3.95
N ALA A 263 0.88 15.18 3.06
CA ALA A 263 2.21 15.66 3.40
C ALA A 263 2.13 17.01 4.15
N GLN A 264 2.67 17.08 5.36
CA GLN A 264 2.59 18.27 6.21
C GLN A 264 3.68 18.33 7.28
N ALA A 265 3.83 19.50 7.91
CA ALA A 265 4.56 19.65 9.18
C ALA A 265 3.61 19.43 10.37
N TYR A 266 4.03 18.56 11.30
CA TYR A 266 3.27 18.21 12.49
C TYR A 266 3.47 19.22 13.62
N LYS A 267 2.51 20.14 13.78
CA LYS A 267 2.55 21.19 14.82
C LYS A 267 2.15 20.65 16.19
N PHE A 268 2.97 19.75 16.74
CA PHE A 268 2.68 19.00 17.98
C PHE A 268 2.38 19.89 19.19
N ARG A 269 2.93 21.12 19.22
CA ARG A 269 2.64 22.09 20.28
C ARG A 269 1.15 22.40 20.35
N ASP A 270 0.57 22.70 19.19
CA ASP A 270 -0.81 23.15 19.06
C ASP A 270 -1.75 21.96 19.32
N GLU A 271 -1.43 20.78 18.79
CA GLU A 271 -2.22 19.56 19.03
C GLU A 271 -2.20 19.07 20.48
N LEU A 272 -1.06 19.20 21.17
CA LEU A 272 -0.92 18.78 22.56
C LEU A 272 -1.30 19.87 23.56
N GLY A 273 -1.60 21.09 23.09
CA GLY A 273 -1.93 22.24 23.93
C GLY A 273 -0.81 22.63 24.90
N ILE A 274 0.46 22.54 24.48
CA ILE A 274 1.63 22.86 25.31
C ILE A 274 2.18 24.26 25.01
N SER A 275 2.93 24.84 25.96
CA SER A 275 3.51 26.17 25.80
C SER A 275 4.63 26.20 24.75
N SER A 276 4.90 27.38 24.18
CA SER A 276 6.03 27.58 23.27
C SER A 276 7.38 27.22 23.90
N GLU A 277 7.57 27.54 25.18
CA GLU A 277 8.77 27.17 25.94
C GLU A 277 8.95 25.65 25.98
N LEU A 278 7.90 24.90 26.29
CA LEU A 278 7.97 23.44 26.34
C LEU A 278 8.12 22.82 24.95
N GLY A 279 7.49 23.41 23.92
CA GLY A 279 7.68 23.02 22.52
C GLY A 279 9.13 23.15 22.07
N LEU A 280 9.76 24.30 22.37
CA LEU A 280 11.18 24.55 22.07
C LEU A 280 12.13 23.68 22.91
N ALA A 281 11.74 23.33 24.14
CA ALA A 281 12.51 22.36 24.92
C ALA A 281 12.52 20.95 24.28
N VAL A 282 11.49 20.61 23.50
CA VAL A 282 11.44 19.36 22.71
C VAL A 282 12.31 19.50 21.46
N SER A 283 12.04 20.46 20.58
CA SER A 283 12.83 20.73 19.39
C SER A 283 12.52 22.12 18.83
N ASP A 284 13.41 22.70 18.04
CA ASP A 284 13.16 23.87 17.20
C ASP A 284 12.60 23.52 15.81
N HIS A 285 12.47 22.23 15.50
CA HIS A 285 11.81 21.72 14.29
C HIS A 285 10.44 21.11 14.60
N TRP A 286 9.54 21.17 13.61
CA TRP A 286 8.35 20.31 13.53
C TRP A 286 8.73 19.00 12.82
N PRO A 287 8.22 17.84 13.24
CA PRO A 287 8.29 16.65 12.40
C PRO A 287 7.61 16.91 11.06
N VAL A 288 8.17 16.39 9.97
CA VAL A 288 7.47 16.31 8.67
C VAL A 288 6.90 14.91 8.50
N GLU A 289 5.69 14.82 7.97
CA GLU A 289 4.96 13.55 7.85
C GLU A 289 4.17 13.44 6.55
N VAL A 290 3.95 12.21 6.10
CA VAL A 290 3.11 11.84 4.96
C VAL A 290 2.36 10.55 5.28
N LEU A 291 1.19 10.36 4.67
CA LEU A 291 0.47 9.08 4.70
C LEU A 291 0.68 8.30 3.40
N LEU A 292 0.98 7.02 3.52
CA LEU A 292 1.07 6.07 2.41
C LEU A 292 -0.14 5.13 2.41
N LYS A 293 -0.71 4.86 1.24
CA LYS A 293 -1.89 4.00 1.04
C LYS A 293 -1.60 2.58 1.49
N GLY A 294 -2.44 2.07 2.38
CA GLY A 294 -2.40 0.67 2.80
C GLY A 294 -2.93 -0.26 1.70
N GLY A 295 -2.32 -1.44 1.59
CA GLY A 295 -2.75 -2.50 0.68
C GLY A 295 -3.90 -3.34 1.24
N THR A 296 -4.39 -4.27 0.43
CA THR A 296 -5.35 -5.29 0.89
C THR A 296 -4.73 -6.11 2.01
N SER A 297 -5.42 -6.24 3.14
CA SER A 297 -4.87 -6.97 4.29
C SER A 297 -4.73 -8.46 3.99
N GLN A 298 -3.73 -9.11 4.60
CA GLN A 298 -3.50 -10.56 4.40
C GLN A 298 -4.76 -11.41 4.66
N PRO A 299 -5.57 -11.14 5.71
CA PRO A 299 -6.79 -11.92 5.88
C PRO A 299 -7.84 -11.63 4.81
N ALA A 300 -7.93 -10.39 4.30
CA ALA A 300 -8.85 -10.09 3.19
C ALA A 300 -8.42 -10.82 1.91
N LYS A 301 -7.12 -10.84 1.59
CA LYS A 301 -6.55 -11.61 0.47
C LYS A 301 -6.99 -13.09 0.53
N VAL A 302 -6.80 -13.75 1.67
CA VAL A 302 -7.17 -15.17 1.85
C VAL A 302 -8.68 -15.45 1.75
N ASN A 303 -9.53 -14.44 1.99
CA ASN A 303 -10.99 -14.63 2.01
C ASN A 303 -11.72 -14.06 0.79
N LEU A 304 -11.01 -13.45 -0.17
CA LEU A 304 -11.60 -12.86 -1.37
C LEU A 304 -11.32 -13.73 -2.60
N LYS A 305 -12.38 -14.06 -3.35
CA LYS A 305 -12.31 -14.72 -4.67
C LYS A 305 -12.86 -13.75 -5.74
N PRO A 306 -12.00 -13.01 -6.44
CA PRO A 306 -12.42 -12.16 -7.57
C PRO A 306 -12.92 -13.01 -8.75
N SER A 307 -13.80 -12.43 -9.55
CA SER A 307 -14.20 -12.97 -10.86
C SER A 307 -14.16 -11.84 -11.88
N LEU A 308 -13.53 -12.08 -13.02
CA LEU A 308 -13.55 -11.16 -14.16
C LEU A 308 -14.43 -11.77 -15.24
N CYS A 309 -15.44 -11.03 -15.71
CA CYS A 309 -16.42 -11.53 -16.67
C CYS A 309 -16.50 -10.61 -17.90
N LEU A 310 -16.41 -11.21 -19.09
CA LEU A 310 -16.84 -10.60 -20.33
C LEU A 310 -18.31 -10.94 -20.56
N THR A 311 -19.16 -9.92 -20.68
CA THR A 311 -20.59 -10.07 -20.97
C THR A 311 -20.88 -9.61 -22.38
N LEU A 312 -21.57 -10.44 -23.16
CA LEU A 312 -22.06 -10.15 -24.51
C LEU A 312 -23.56 -10.37 -24.53
N GLU A 313 -24.31 -9.35 -24.94
CA GLU A 313 -25.77 -9.39 -25.02
C GLU A 313 -26.20 -9.22 -26.48
N ASP A 314 -27.06 -10.11 -26.97
CA ASP A 314 -27.71 -9.96 -28.27
C ASP A 314 -29.17 -9.59 -28.05
N ILE A 315 -29.45 -8.29 -28.24
CA ILE A 315 -30.77 -7.69 -28.05
C ILE A 315 -31.75 -7.99 -29.19
N ARG A 316 -31.32 -8.69 -30.25
CA ARG A 316 -32.22 -9.18 -31.31
C ARG A 316 -33.03 -10.34 -30.73
N GLN A 317 -34.30 -10.49 -31.12
CA GLN A 317 -35.10 -11.65 -30.68
C GLN A 317 -34.47 -12.95 -31.17
N ARG A 318 -34.28 -13.88 -30.24
CA ARG A 318 -33.71 -15.22 -30.45
C ARG A 318 -34.74 -16.28 -30.06
N THR A 319 -34.48 -17.54 -30.38
CA THR A 319 -35.41 -18.62 -30.01
C THR A 319 -34.67 -19.71 -29.28
N PHE A 320 -35.14 -20.02 -28.08
CA PHE A 320 -34.62 -21.16 -27.34
C PHE A 320 -35.02 -22.48 -28.01
N PRO A 321 -34.07 -23.34 -28.42
CA PRO A 321 -34.39 -24.61 -29.07
C PRO A 321 -35.22 -25.52 -28.15
N ALA A 322 -36.41 -25.93 -28.60
CA ALA A 322 -37.31 -26.77 -27.82
C ALA A 322 -36.66 -28.10 -27.36
N GLN A 323 -35.72 -28.62 -28.15
CA GLN A 323 -34.97 -29.84 -27.81
C GLN A 323 -34.09 -29.68 -26.57
N LEU A 324 -33.65 -28.46 -26.25
CA LEU A 324 -32.82 -28.18 -25.07
C LEU A 324 -33.67 -28.17 -23.79
N ARG A 325 -34.96 -27.83 -23.86
CA ARG A 325 -35.84 -27.79 -22.67
C ARG A 325 -36.00 -29.13 -21.96
N SER A 326 -35.83 -30.24 -22.69
CA SER A 326 -35.94 -31.59 -22.14
C SER A 326 -34.58 -32.24 -21.83
N GLN A 327 -33.47 -31.55 -22.14
CA GLN A 327 -32.12 -32.05 -21.92
C GLN A 327 -31.59 -31.54 -20.58
N LYS A 328 -30.81 -32.36 -19.89
CA LYS A 328 -30.08 -31.94 -18.68
C LYS A 328 -28.68 -31.44 -19.01
N THR A 329 -28.05 -31.98 -20.05
CA THR A 329 -26.70 -31.61 -20.48
C THR A 329 -26.57 -31.67 -22.00
N THR A 330 -25.70 -30.84 -22.56
CA THR A 330 -25.37 -30.84 -23.99
C THR A 330 -24.00 -30.19 -24.21
N PHE A 331 -23.13 -30.78 -25.04
CA PHE A 331 -21.79 -30.24 -25.33
C PHE A 331 -20.98 -29.78 -24.10
N GLY A 332 -21.12 -30.44 -22.95
CA GLY A 332 -20.43 -30.05 -21.72
C GLY A 332 -21.12 -28.96 -20.90
N PHE A 333 -22.22 -28.39 -21.38
CA PHE A 333 -23.11 -27.50 -20.63
C PHE A 333 -24.15 -28.28 -19.85
N THR A 334 -24.37 -27.90 -18.60
CA THR A 334 -25.57 -28.25 -17.85
C THR A 334 -26.67 -27.25 -18.17
N ILE A 335 -27.90 -27.72 -18.27
CA ILE A 335 -29.06 -26.90 -18.63
C ILE A 335 -30.03 -26.86 -17.45
N GLU A 336 -30.41 -25.65 -17.06
CA GLU A 336 -31.47 -25.40 -16.09
C GLU A 336 -32.54 -24.53 -16.74
N THR A 337 -33.79 -24.97 -16.68
CA THR A 337 -34.92 -24.26 -17.30
C THR A 337 -35.96 -23.99 -16.24
N THR A 338 -36.37 -22.73 -16.14
CA THR A 338 -37.47 -22.26 -15.30
C THR A 338 -38.68 -21.90 -16.18
N GLU A 339 -39.74 -21.37 -15.58
CA GLU A 339 -40.88 -20.82 -16.33
C GLU A 339 -40.52 -19.57 -17.13
N THR A 340 -39.48 -18.83 -16.72
CA THR A 340 -39.14 -17.51 -17.26
C THR A 340 -37.80 -17.46 -17.98
N SER A 341 -36.93 -18.44 -17.78
CA SER A 341 -35.60 -18.45 -18.39
C SER A 341 -35.07 -19.86 -18.67
N SER A 342 -34.01 -19.93 -19.47
CA SER A 342 -33.13 -21.09 -19.52
C SER A 342 -31.68 -20.68 -19.44
N GLU A 343 -30.92 -21.40 -18.63
CA GLU A 343 -29.51 -21.17 -18.36
C GLU A 343 -28.72 -22.39 -18.82
N LEU A 344 -27.66 -22.15 -19.59
CA LEU A 344 -26.68 -23.16 -19.93
C LEU A 344 -25.35 -22.76 -19.30
N TYR A 345 -24.84 -23.58 -18.38
CA TYR A 345 -23.59 -23.30 -17.69
C TYR A 345 -22.55 -24.40 -17.91
N ALA A 346 -21.29 -24.01 -18.06
CA ALA A 346 -20.15 -24.93 -18.14
C ALA A 346 -18.94 -24.31 -17.41
N SER A 347 -18.08 -25.16 -16.85
CA SER A 347 -16.84 -24.74 -16.19
C SER A 347 -15.69 -25.67 -16.54
N SER A 348 -14.46 -25.14 -16.58
CA SER A 348 -13.24 -25.91 -16.88
C SER A 348 -12.00 -25.17 -16.39
N GLU A 349 -10.94 -25.90 -16.08
CA GLU A 349 -9.60 -25.34 -15.86
C GLU A 349 -8.97 -24.87 -17.19
N GLU A 350 -9.45 -25.40 -18.33
CA GLU A 350 -8.97 -25.05 -19.67
C GLU A 350 -10.00 -24.19 -20.42
N GLY A 351 -9.72 -22.89 -20.55
CA GLY A 351 -10.59 -21.94 -21.24
C GLY A 351 -10.90 -22.32 -22.69
N ASP A 352 -9.90 -22.82 -23.43
CA ASP A 352 -10.05 -23.24 -24.83
C ASP A 352 -11.06 -24.39 -24.99
N THR A 353 -11.11 -25.31 -24.04
CA THR A 353 -12.06 -26.42 -24.04
C THR A 353 -13.50 -25.91 -23.95
N LEU A 354 -13.76 -24.88 -23.13
CA LEU A 354 -15.08 -24.25 -23.06
C LEU A 354 -15.45 -23.51 -24.35
N LEU A 355 -14.50 -22.77 -24.93
CA LEU A 355 -14.70 -22.05 -26.18
C LEU A 355 -15.01 -23.01 -27.35
N GLN A 356 -14.31 -24.16 -27.43
CA GLN A 356 -14.62 -25.21 -28.42
C GLN A 356 -16.01 -25.84 -28.21
N ASN A 357 -16.41 -26.05 -26.96
CA ASN A 357 -17.74 -26.56 -26.62
C ASN A 357 -18.84 -25.57 -27.01
N LEU A 358 -18.62 -24.29 -26.77
CA LEU A 358 -19.51 -23.20 -27.18
C LEU A 358 -19.65 -23.15 -28.70
N GLN A 359 -18.54 -23.27 -29.46
CA GLN A 359 -18.59 -23.34 -30.92
C GLN A 359 -19.45 -24.52 -31.42
N LYS A 360 -19.29 -25.71 -30.82
CA LYS A 360 -20.10 -26.90 -31.18
C LYS A 360 -21.58 -26.71 -30.85
N LEU A 361 -21.88 -26.09 -29.70
CA LEU A 361 -23.24 -25.75 -29.29
C LEU A 361 -23.88 -24.78 -30.29
N GLN A 362 -23.18 -23.69 -30.63
CA GLN A 362 -23.65 -22.67 -31.56
C GLN A 362 -23.87 -23.24 -32.96
N ALA A 363 -22.96 -24.11 -33.46
CA ALA A 363 -23.10 -24.74 -34.76
C ALA A 363 -24.35 -25.64 -34.86
N LYS A 364 -24.74 -26.30 -33.77
CA LYS A 364 -25.96 -27.12 -33.71
C LYS A 364 -27.22 -26.28 -33.45
N TYR A 365 -27.10 -25.19 -32.71
CA TYR A 365 -28.20 -24.32 -32.30
C TYR A 365 -27.93 -22.85 -32.64
N PRO A 366 -27.83 -22.49 -33.94
CA PRO A 366 -27.51 -21.13 -34.38
C PRO A 366 -28.62 -20.10 -34.08
N GLN A 367 -29.79 -20.55 -33.61
CA GLN A 367 -30.89 -19.72 -33.13
C GLN A 367 -30.76 -19.33 -31.63
N LEU A 368 -29.91 -20.04 -30.87
CA LEU A 368 -29.63 -19.73 -29.47
C LEU A 368 -28.58 -18.60 -29.41
N ILE A 369 -27.41 -18.81 -30.02
CA ILE A 369 -26.29 -17.85 -30.00
C ILE A 369 -25.93 -17.45 -31.43
N SER A 370 -25.78 -16.16 -31.69
CA SER A 370 -25.44 -15.65 -33.02
C SER A 370 -23.96 -15.87 -33.33
N SER A 371 -23.61 -15.94 -34.61
CA SER A 371 -22.21 -15.98 -35.05
C SER A 371 -21.43 -14.75 -34.56
N GLU A 372 -22.09 -13.60 -34.48
CA GLU A 372 -21.49 -12.32 -34.10
C GLU A 372 -21.14 -12.27 -32.60
N ILE A 373 -21.95 -12.88 -31.70
CA ILE A 373 -21.55 -13.08 -30.31
C ILE A 373 -20.27 -13.92 -30.26
N LEU A 374 -20.26 -15.03 -30.99
CA LEU A 374 -19.15 -15.97 -30.97
C LEU A 374 -17.87 -15.30 -31.47
N ASP A 375 -17.90 -14.68 -32.64
CA ASP A 375 -16.77 -13.97 -33.22
C ASP A 375 -16.26 -12.85 -32.30
N THR A 376 -17.17 -12.09 -31.68
CA THR A 376 -16.81 -11.04 -30.72
C THR A 376 -16.13 -11.62 -29.48
N LEU A 377 -16.64 -12.73 -28.94
CA LEU A 377 -16.04 -13.41 -27.79
C LEU A 377 -14.61 -13.85 -28.10
N PHE A 378 -14.42 -14.57 -29.20
CA PHE A 378 -13.10 -15.04 -29.62
C PHE A 378 -12.13 -13.88 -29.81
N TYR A 379 -12.53 -12.86 -30.56
CA TYR A 379 -11.71 -11.66 -30.76
C TYR A 379 -11.33 -11.01 -29.44
N LYS A 380 -12.28 -10.78 -28.52
CA LYS A 380 -12.01 -10.13 -27.23
C LYS A 380 -11.09 -10.97 -26.35
N VAL A 381 -11.28 -12.28 -26.30
CA VAL A 381 -10.44 -13.19 -25.50
C VAL A 381 -9.01 -13.24 -26.04
N GLU A 382 -8.84 -13.38 -27.36
CA GLU A 382 -7.52 -13.34 -28.03
C GLU A 382 -6.78 -12.02 -27.79
N HIS A 383 -7.52 -10.93 -27.56
CA HIS A 383 -6.97 -9.61 -27.26
C HIS A 383 -6.98 -9.25 -25.76
N GLY A 384 -7.12 -10.25 -24.88
CA GLY A 384 -6.84 -10.09 -23.45
C GLY A 384 -8.00 -9.59 -22.59
N ALA A 385 -9.27 -9.66 -23.04
CA ALA A 385 -10.43 -9.19 -22.26
C ALA A 385 -10.62 -9.85 -20.88
N LEU A 386 -9.99 -11.01 -20.65
CA LEU A 386 -9.96 -11.72 -19.37
C LEU A 386 -8.56 -11.76 -18.74
N SER A 387 -7.73 -10.76 -19.06
CA SER A 387 -6.43 -10.56 -18.44
C SER A 387 -6.46 -9.26 -17.66
N ASP A 388 -6.14 -9.32 -16.37
CA ASP A 388 -6.02 -8.14 -15.52
C ASP A 388 -4.57 -8.01 -15.03
N PRO A 389 -3.75 -7.19 -15.70
CA PRO A 389 -2.36 -6.98 -15.29
C PRO A 389 -2.23 -6.18 -13.99
N SER A 390 -3.33 -5.62 -13.46
CA SER A 390 -3.33 -4.87 -12.20
C SER A 390 -3.51 -5.75 -10.95
N ALA A 391 -3.79 -7.04 -11.14
CA ALA A 391 -3.74 -8.02 -10.07
C ALA A 391 -2.29 -8.20 -9.62
N ASN A 392 -2.06 -8.19 -8.30
CA ASN A 392 -0.72 -8.15 -7.70
C ASN A 392 0.15 -9.41 -7.93
N ASP A 393 -0.42 -10.47 -8.50
CA ASP A 393 0.23 -11.75 -8.73
C ASP A 393 -0.01 -12.23 -10.18
N ASP A 394 0.87 -13.11 -10.66
CA ASP A 394 0.60 -13.93 -11.84
C ASP A 394 -0.74 -14.65 -11.62
N LEU A 395 -1.78 -14.19 -12.29
CA LEU A 395 -3.14 -14.69 -12.18
C LEU A 395 -3.19 -16.18 -12.58
N GLU A 396 -3.07 -17.09 -11.61
CA GLU A 396 -3.49 -18.47 -11.81
C GLU A 396 -5.02 -18.47 -11.96
N LYS A 397 -5.47 -18.78 -13.17
CA LYS A 397 -6.89 -18.87 -13.53
C LYS A 397 -7.37 -20.25 -13.15
N ASP A 398 -7.79 -20.41 -11.90
CA ASP A 398 -8.18 -21.72 -11.36
C ASP A 398 -9.42 -22.30 -12.07
N THR A 399 -10.29 -21.45 -12.64
CA THR A 399 -11.49 -21.92 -13.36
C THR A 399 -12.03 -20.87 -14.33
N TYR A 400 -12.35 -21.30 -15.54
CA TYR A 400 -13.15 -20.57 -16.52
C TYR A 400 -14.61 -21.02 -16.44
N THR A 401 -15.54 -20.10 -16.68
CA THR A 401 -16.97 -20.43 -16.77
C THR A 401 -17.61 -19.75 -17.97
N ILE A 402 -18.53 -20.47 -18.63
CA ILE A 402 -19.48 -19.88 -19.58
C ILE A 402 -20.87 -20.03 -18.99
N LEU A 403 -21.64 -18.95 -18.98
CA LEU A 403 -23.07 -18.95 -18.69
C LEU A 403 -23.80 -18.30 -19.86
N ILE A 404 -24.78 -19.02 -20.42
CA ILE A 404 -25.69 -18.49 -21.45
C ILE A 404 -27.06 -18.40 -20.82
N GLU A 405 -27.58 -17.19 -20.67
CA GLU A 405 -28.91 -16.92 -20.15
C GLU A 405 -29.84 -16.57 -21.31
N PHE A 406 -30.97 -17.28 -21.41
CA PHE A 406 -32.05 -16.97 -22.33
C PHE A 406 -33.28 -16.55 -21.53
N SER A 407 -33.80 -15.36 -21.80
CA SER A 407 -35.04 -14.84 -21.18
C SER A 407 -36.24 -15.14 -22.08
N PHE A 408 -37.26 -15.83 -21.55
CA PHE A 408 -38.48 -16.14 -22.31
C PHE A 408 -39.43 -14.95 -22.45
N SER A 409 -39.29 -13.91 -21.62
CA SER A 409 -40.18 -12.74 -21.66
C SER A 409 -39.85 -11.77 -22.79
N ASP A 410 -38.56 -11.58 -23.07
CA ASP A 410 -38.06 -10.63 -24.07
C ASP A 410 -37.34 -11.32 -25.24
N GLU A 411 -37.16 -12.64 -25.17
CA GLU A 411 -36.48 -13.46 -26.17
C GLU A 411 -35.02 -13.04 -26.42
N THR A 412 -34.36 -12.49 -25.40
CA THR A 412 -32.94 -12.10 -25.45
C THR A 412 -32.01 -13.21 -24.99
N THR A 413 -30.75 -13.13 -25.43
CA THR A 413 -29.68 -14.05 -25.01
C THR A 413 -28.46 -13.27 -24.54
N THR A 414 -28.02 -13.58 -23.33
CA THR A 414 -26.81 -13.03 -22.71
C THR A 414 -25.80 -14.14 -22.54
N LEU A 415 -24.55 -13.87 -22.93
CA LEU A 415 -23.42 -14.76 -22.73
C LEU A 415 -22.42 -14.11 -21.80
N HIS A 416 -22.09 -14.81 -20.72
CA HIS A 416 -20.99 -14.48 -19.82
C HIS A 416 -19.86 -15.48 -20.03
N TYR A 417 -18.64 -14.97 -20.19
CA TYR A 417 -17.42 -15.76 -20.13
C TYR A 417 -16.52 -15.17 -19.04
N CYS A 418 -16.31 -15.94 -17.96
CA CYS A 418 -15.64 -15.45 -16.77
C CYS A 418 -14.42 -16.28 -16.41
N THR A 419 -13.49 -15.66 -15.69
CA THR A 419 -12.41 -16.32 -14.96
C THR A 419 -12.60 -16.06 -13.47
N ALA A 420 -12.69 -17.14 -12.68
CA ALA A 420 -12.42 -17.03 -11.26
C ALA A 420 -10.91 -16.83 -11.10
N THR A 421 -10.54 -15.77 -10.40
CA THR A 421 -9.16 -15.52 -10.02
C THR A 421 -9.07 -15.62 -8.50
N THR A 422 -7.88 -15.81 -7.97
CA THR A 422 -7.57 -15.61 -6.55
C THR A 422 -7.06 -14.18 -6.42
N ILE A 423 -7.67 -13.37 -5.53
CA ILE A 423 -7.02 -12.12 -5.11
C ILE A 423 -5.86 -12.62 -4.25
N ASN A 424 -4.65 -12.60 -4.79
CA ASN A 424 -3.47 -12.90 -3.99
C ASN A 424 -3.00 -11.67 -3.19
#